data_AF-A0A429M515-F1
#
_entry.id   AF-A0A429M515-F1
#
_cell.length_a   1.000
_cell.length_b   1.000
_cell.length_c   1.000
_cell.angle_alpha   90.00
_cell.angle_beta   90.00
_cell.angle_gamma   90.00
#
_symmetry.space_group_name_H-M   'P 1'
#
loop_
_entity.id
_entity.type
_entity.pdbx_description
1 polymer ?
#
loop_
_entity_poly.entity_id
_entity_poly.type
_entity_poly.pdbx_seq_one_letter_code
_entity_poly.pdbx_strand_id
1 'polypeptide(L)'
;MSEMDTINKMRELRDAFGSFMTGVTVVTTCKEDGTPLGFTANSFASVSLDPALLLVSIAKTSSNYHNFANTTHFAINILAEEQKDVSNTFARPSEDRFANLSWSKSACQ
;
A
#
# COMPACT_ATOMS: atom_id res chain seq x y z
N MET A 1 24.79 -23.79 -0.98
CA MET A 1 24.68 -22.31 -1.01
C MET A 1 24.53 -21.87 0.44
N SER A 2 25.36 -20.95 0.94
CA SER A 2 25.28 -20.57 2.35
C SER A 2 24.07 -19.65 2.62
N GLU A 3 23.56 -19.65 3.84
CA GLU A 3 22.45 -18.78 4.26
C GLU A 3 22.79 -17.29 4.11
N MET A 4 24.07 -16.95 4.34
CA MET A 4 24.63 -15.61 4.17
C MET A 4 24.61 -15.13 2.71
N ASP A 5 24.91 -16.02 1.75
CA ASP A 5 24.85 -15.69 0.31
C ASP A 5 23.42 -15.34 -0.13
N THR A 6 22.42 -15.97 0.47
CA THR A 6 21.01 -15.74 0.15
C THR A 6 20.53 -14.40 0.71
N ILE A 7 20.91 -14.07 1.95
CA ILE A 7 20.59 -12.78 2.58
C ILE A 7 21.19 -11.62 1.79
N ASN A 8 22.45 -11.75 1.35
CA ASN A 8 23.12 -10.72 0.55
C ASN A 8 22.39 -10.47 -0.78
N LYS A 9 22.01 -11.54 -1.50
CA LYS A 9 21.25 -11.44 -2.77
C LYS A 9 19.89 -10.75 -2.61
N MET A 10 19.17 -11.01 -1.52
CA MET A 10 17.86 -10.39 -1.27
C MET A 10 17.97 -8.89 -1.00
N ARG A 11 19.04 -8.46 -0.31
CA ARG A 11 19.32 -7.04 -0.09
C ARG A 11 19.72 -6.36 -1.40
N GLU A 12 20.62 -6.96 -2.19
CA GLU A 12 21.02 -6.43 -3.50
C GLU A 12 19.82 -6.25 -4.44
N LEU A 13 18.89 -7.22 -4.48
CA LEU A 13 17.67 -7.10 -5.27
C LEU A 13 16.77 -5.95 -4.80
N ARG A 14 16.64 -5.77 -3.48
CA ARG A 14 15.87 -4.67 -2.90
C ARG A 14 16.49 -3.31 -3.25
N ASP A 15 17.81 -3.21 -3.16
CA ASP A 15 18.54 -1.98 -3.50
C ASP A 15 18.41 -1.67 -4.99
N ALA A 16 18.48 -2.70 -5.85
CA ALA A 16 18.23 -2.55 -7.29
C ALA A 16 16.82 -2.04 -7.58
N PHE A 17 15.78 -2.59 -6.95
CA PHE A 17 14.40 -2.09 -7.10
C PHE A 17 14.22 -0.68 -6.51
N GLY A 18 14.91 -0.36 -5.41
CA GLY A 18 14.88 0.96 -4.79
C GLY A 18 15.51 2.07 -5.65
N SER A 19 16.31 1.73 -6.66
CA SER A 19 16.86 2.70 -7.61
C SER A 19 15.83 3.31 -8.55
N PHE A 20 14.68 2.65 -8.75
CA PHE A 20 13.58 3.17 -9.55
C PHE A 20 12.71 4.11 -8.71
N MET A 21 12.72 5.40 -9.07
CA MET A 21 11.93 6.42 -8.39
C MET A 21 10.44 6.20 -8.61
N THR A 22 9.66 6.30 -7.53
CA THR A 22 8.21 6.14 -7.53
C THR A 22 7.56 7.24 -6.69
N GLY A 23 6.28 7.52 -6.95
CA GLY A 23 5.44 8.23 -5.98
C GLY A 23 5.10 7.33 -4.80
N VAL A 24 4.51 7.92 -3.76
CA VAL A 24 3.98 7.17 -2.61
C VAL A 24 2.46 7.27 -2.62
N THR A 25 1.82 6.12 -2.41
CA THR A 25 0.36 6.04 -2.30
C THR A 25 -0.05 5.41 -0.99
N VAL A 26 -1.23 5.77 -0.48
CA VAL A 26 -1.94 4.99 0.54
C VAL A 26 -3.10 4.28 -0.12
N VAL A 27 -3.08 2.96 -0.06
CA VAL A 27 -4.16 2.10 -0.54
C VAL A 27 -5.12 1.85 0.61
N THR A 28 -6.40 2.12 0.41
CA THR A 28 -7.42 2.00 1.47
C THR A 28 -8.60 1.15 1.04
N THR A 29 -9.20 0.44 1.97
CA THR A 29 -10.50 -0.23 1.82
C THR A 29 -11.25 -0.21 3.15
N CYS A 30 -12.44 -0.79 3.20
CA CYS A 30 -13.19 -1.01 4.44
C CYS A 30 -13.36 -2.51 4.68
N LYS A 31 -13.36 -2.93 5.94
CA LYS A 31 -13.85 -4.25 6.34
C LYS A 31 -15.36 -4.34 6.12
N GLU A 32 -15.92 -5.54 6.26
CA GLU A 32 -17.37 -5.78 6.18
C GLU A 32 -18.16 -4.96 7.21
N ASP A 33 -17.59 -4.74 8.41
CA ASP A 33 -18.18 -3.90 9.46
C ASP A 33 -18.06 -2.38 9.20
N GLY A 34 -17.46 -2.00 8.06
CA GLY A 34 -17.25 -0.60 7.67
C GLY A 34 -16.04 0.07 8.29
N THR A 35 -15.22 -0.63 9.09
CA THR A 35 -13.96 -0.14 9.66
C THR A 35 -12.94 0.12 8.55
N PRO A 36 -12.32 1.31 8.48
CA PRO A 36 -11.33 1.62 7.45
C PRO A 36 -10.01 0.88 7.72
N LEU A 37 -9.35 0.45 6.65
CA LEU A 37 -8.00 -0.09 6.69
C LEU A 37 -7.19 0.43 5.51
N GLY A 38 -5.88 0.51 5.68
CA GLY A 38 -5.02 0.94 4.59
C GLY A 38 -3.56 0.65 4.85
N PHE A 39 -2.74 0.78 3.81
CA PHE A 39 -1.29 0.64 3.89
C PHE A 39 -0.59 1.53 2.86
N THR A 40 0.65 1.90 3.17
CA THR A 40 1.51 2.64 2.25
C THR A 40 2.06 1.69 1.18
N ALA A 41 1.97 2.10 -0.09
CA ALA A 41 2.48 1.36 -1.23
C ALA A 41 3.19 2.30 -2.22
N ASN A 42 4.31 1.84 -2.75
CA ASN A 42 5.00 2.45 -3.87
C ASN A 42 5.03 1.54 -5.12
N SER A 43 4.25 0.45 -5.10
CA SER A 43 4.11 -0.52 -6.19
C SER A 43 2.94 -0.21 -7.13
N PHE A 44 2.39 1.01 -7.05
CA PHE A 44 1.31 1.47 -7.92
C PHE A 44 1.78 1.56 -9.38
N ALA A 45 0.97 1.06 -10.31
CA ALA A 45 1.17 1.27 -11.73
C ALA A 45 -0.17 1.36 -12.48
N SER A 46 -0.26 2.28 -13.43
CA SER A 46 -1.34 2.33 -14.42
C SER A 46 -1.17 1.18 -15.42
N VAL A 47 -2.27 0.49 -15.74
CA VAL A 47 -2.25 -0.73 -16.58
C VAL A 47 -3.00 -0.52 -17.89
N SER A 48 -4.19 0.08 -17.84
CA SER A 48 -5.02 0.33 -19.02
C SER A 48 -5.89 1.57 -18.83
N LEU A 49 -6.25 2.22 -19.93
CA LEU A 49 -7.20 3.32 -19.95
C LEU A 49 -8.62 2.86 -20.32
N ASP A 50 -8.75 1.82 -21.15
CA ASP A 50 -10.03 1.23 -21.54
C ASP A 50 -9.93 -0.31 -21.58
N PRO A 51 -10.50 -1.03 -20.60
CA PRO A 51 -11.11 -0.49 -19.38
C PRO A 51 -10.04 0.19 -18.49
N ALA A 52 -10.47 1.14 -17.63
CA ALA A 52 -9.57 1.84 -16.72
C ALA A 52 -9.04 0.86 -15.64
N LEU A 53 -7.76 0.48 -15.76
CA LEU A 53 -7.11 -0.49 -14.87
C LEU A 53 -5.83 0.08 -14.28
N LEU A 54 -5.60 -0.28 -13.03
CA LEU A 54 -4.37 -0.06 -12.28
C LEU A 54 -4.03 -1.33 -11.51
N LEU A 55 -2.78 -1.42 -11.05
CA LEU A 55 -2.36 -2.47 -10.12
C LEU A 55 -1.64 -1.88 -8.92
N VAL A 56 -1.66 -2.64 -7.83
CA VAL A 56 -0.80 -2.46 -6.66
C VAL A 56 -0.45 -3.84 -6.10
N SER A 57 0.77 -3.98 -5.57
CA SER A 57 1.23 -5.24 -4.98
C SER A 57 1.23 -5.17 -3.46
N ILE A 58 0.53 -6.11 -2.81
CA ILE A 58 0.53 -6.30 -1.36
C ILE A 58 1.31 -7.57 -0.99
N ALA A 59 2.15 -7.48 0.05
CA ALA A 59 2.84 -8.65 0.57
C ALA A 59 1.84 -9.63 1.20
N LYS A 60 1.96 -10.93 0.89
CA LYS A 60 1.12 -11.98 1.49
C LYS A 60 1.26 -12.07 3.02
N THR A 61 2.37 -11.59 3.56
CA THR A 61 2.63 -11.51 5.01
C THR A 61 1.99 -10.29 5.68
N SER A 62 1.37 -9.39 4.90
CA SER A 62 0.69 -8.21 5.44
C SER A 62 -0.53 -8.62 6.27
N SER A 63 -0.72 -8.00 7.43
CA SER A 63 -1.94 -8.14 8.24
C SER A 63 -3.21 -7.74 7.48
N ASN A 64 -3.07 -6.89 6.46
CA ASN A 64 -4.19 -6.42 5.65
C ASN A 64 -4.48 -7.32 4.43
N TYR A 65 -3.63 -8.32 4.15
CA TYR A 65 -3.73 -9.14 2.94
C TYR A 65 -5.12 -9.77 2.76
N HIS A 66 -5.63 -10.44 3.79
CA HIS A 66 -6.94 -11.11 3.71
C HIS A 66 -8.10 -10.13 3.48
N ASN A 67 -8.04 -8.91 4.05
CA ASN A 67 -9.08 -7.91 3.81
C ASN A 67 -9.03 -7.38 2.37
N PHE A 68 -7.84 -7.10 1.84
CA PHE A 68 -7.69 -6.65 0.45
C PHE A 68 -7.96 -7.74 -0.58
N ALA A 69 -7.70 -9.01 -0.26
CA ALA A 69 -7.98 -10.11 -1.17
C ALA A 69 -9.48 -10.40 -1.33
N ASN A 70 -10.30 -10.03 -0.33
CA ASN A 70 -11.74 -10.32 -0.30
C ASN A 70 -12.62 -9.08 -0.49
N THR A 71 -12.05 -7.87 -0.45
CA THR A 71 -12.83 -6.65 -0.66
C THR A 71 -13.23 -6.50 -2.13
N THR A 72 -14.42 -5.94 -2.37
CA THR A 72 -14.90 -5.63 -3.72
C THR A 72 -14.37 -4.30 -4.24
N HIS A 73 -13.98 -3.40 -3.34
CA HIS A 73 -13.56 -2.04 -3.69
C HIS A 73 -12.37 -1.59 -2.84
N PHE A 74 -11.49 -0.82 -3.45
CA PHE A 74 -10.42 -0.11 -2.76
C PHE A 74 -10.18 1.24 -3.44
N ALA A 75 -9.51 2.14 -2.72
CA ALA A 75 -9.14 3.46 -3.22
C ALA A 75 -7.61 3.65 -3.16
N ILE A 76 -7.11 4.46 -4.09
CA ILE A 76 -5.71 4.88 -4.17
C ILE A 76 -5.63 6.37 -3.83
N ASN A 77 -4.84 6.71 -2.84
CA ASN A 77 -4.57 8.10 -2.45
C ASN A 77 -3.10 8.40 -2.80
N ILE A 78 -2.86 9.25 -3.80
CA ILE A 78 -1.50 9.68 -4.18
C ILE A 78 -1.10 10.81 -3.23
N LEU A 79 0.02 10.63 -2.52
CA LEU A 79 0.46 11.57 -1.49
C LEU A 79 1.28 12.72 -2.06
N ALA A 80 1.07 13.92 -1.50
CA ALA A 80 1.93 15.08 -1.72
C ALA A 80 3.20 15.01 -0.85
N GLU A 81 4.18 15.85 -1.13
CA GLU A 81 5.48 15.90 -0.44
C GLU A 81 5.32 16.11 1.08
N GLU A 82 4.38 16.97 1.48
CA GLU A 82 4.12 17.33 2.87
C GLU A 82 3.47 16.19 3.66
N GLN A 83 2.96 15.15 3.00
CA GLN A 83 2.24 14.03 3.62
C GLN A 83 3.16 12.85 4.01
N LYS A 84 4.44 13.12 4.25
CA LYS A 84 5.41 12.13 4.72
C LYS A 84 4.97 11.41 6.00
N ASP A 85 4.33 12.12 6.93
CA ASP A 85 3.86 11.52 8.18
C ASP A 85 2.68 10.58 7.99
N VAL A 86 1.83 10.86 7.00
CA VAL A 86 0.76 9.94 6.58
C VAL A 86 1.36 8.65 6.03
N SER A 87 2.34 8.77 5.12
CA SER A 87 3.10 7.61 4.60
C SER A 87 3.71 6.77 5.73
N ASN A 88 4.36 7.41 6.71
CA ASN A 88 4.98 6.73 7.85
C ASN A 88 3.93 6.00 8.73
N THR A 89 2.77 6.62 8.96
CA THR A 89 1.68 6.07 9.76
C THR A 89 1.11 4.80 9.13
N PHE A 90 0.89 4.80 7.82
CA PHE A 90 0.36 3.65 7.09
C PHE A 90 1.39 2.56 6.77
N ALA A 91 2.68 2.84 6.92
CA ALA A 91 3.76 1.87 6.74
C ALA A 91 4.11 1.10 8.03
N ARG A 92 3.74 1.61 9.21
CA ARG A 92 4.09 1.04 10.52
C ARG A 92 2.90 0.33 11.19
N PRO A 93 3.13 -0.67 12.05
CA PRO A 93 2.08 -1.18 12.93
C PRO A 93 1.50 -0.04 13.79
N SER A 94 0.17 0.05 13.85
CA SER A 94 -0.58 1.00 14.67
C SER A 94 -1.94 0.39 15.00
N GLU A 95 -2.47 0.68 16.18
CA GLU A 95 -3.81 0.24 16.59
C GLU A 95 -4.89 0.96 15.78
N ASP A 96 -4.72 2.27 15.55
CA ASP A 96 -5.58 3.06 14.68
C ASP A 96 -4.72 3.99 13.80
N ARG A 97 -4.77 3.77 12.48
CA ARG A 97 -4.04 4.57 11.47
C ARG A 97 -4.83 5.79 11.03
N PHE A 98 -6.14 5.83 11.29
CA PHE A 98 -7.07 6.84 10.80
C PHE A 98 -7.47 7.85 11.87
N ALA A 99 -7.21 7.57 13.16
CA ALA A 99 -7.59 8.39 14.31
C ALA A 99 -7.30 9.91 14.16
N ASN A 100 -6.11 10.26 13.64
CA ASN A 100 -5.64 11.64 13.58
C ASN A 100 -5.54 12.18 12.14
N LEU A 101 -6.33 11.64 11.22
CA LEU A 101 -6.33 12.05 9.82
C LEU A 101 -7.69 12.60 9.41
N SER A 102 -7.66 13.65 8.58
CA SER A 102 -8.86 14.08 7.87
C SER A 102 -9.06 13.17 6.65
N TRP A 103 -10.11 12.35 6.69
CA TRP A 103 -10.47 11.46 5.59
C TRP A 103 -11.98 11.32 5.49
N SER A 104 -12.46 10.85 4.35
CA SER A 104 -13.87 10.58 4.09
C SER A 104 -14.05 9.31 3.27
N LYS A 105 -15.18 8.62 3.44
CA LYS A 105 -15.54 7.51 2.55
C LYS A 105 -15.90 8.06 1.16
N SER A 106 -15.42 7.38 0.12
CA SER A 106 -15.80 7.68 -1.26
C SER A 106 -17.29 7.39 -1.48
N ALA A 107 -17.94 8.20 -2.31
CA ALA A 107 -19.38 8.08 -2.59
C ALA A 107 -19.73 6.92 -3.56
N CYS A 108 -18.74 6.27 -4.17
CA CYS A 108 -18.96 5.18 -5.12
C CYS A 108 -19.20 3.88 -4.34
N GLN A 109 -20.46 3.45 -4.27
CA GLN A 109 -20.88 2.11 -3.86
C GLN A 109 -21.01 1.19 -5.07
#